data_AF-A0A9J5XQ28-F1
#
_entry.id   AF-A0A9J5XQ28-F1
#
_cell.length_a   1.000
_cell.length_b   1.000
_cell.length_c   1.000
_cell.angle_alpha   90.00
_cell.angle_beta   90.00
_cell.angle_gamma   90.00
#
_symmetry.space_group_name_H-M   'P 1'
#
loop_
_entity.id
_entity.type
_entity.pdbx_description
1 polymer ?
#
loop_
_entity_poly.entity_id
_entity_poly.type
_entity_poly.pdbx_seq_one_letter_code
_entity_poly.pdbx_strand_id
1 'polypeptide(L)'
;MARNAVDEGGSSDKNIEEFVSKLVTISKIILECPVEKLQKMSTSHKAHCLTLPYPLQGHINPMLQFSKRLQSKRVEITIATTKSFLKKMKELPTSVSIEAISDGLPPSYLMSTSHKAHCLILPFQGQSHINPMLQFSKRLQSKRVKITIALTKSFLKNMKELPTSVSIEAISDGYDDGGRDQAGSFVAYVTRFKEIGSDTLSQLIQKLANSGCPVNCIVYDPFLPWAVEVAKNFGLISAAFFTQNCAVDNIYYHAHKGVIKLPPTQDDEEILIPGFLSTIEASDVPTFVIVPEAERILEMLVNQFSNLDKVDWVLINSFYELEKQVIDYMSKIYPIKTIGPTIPSMYLDKRLHDDKEYGLSVFKPMTNECLNWLNHQPINSVVYVSFGSITNLEAEQMLELAWGLKNSNNNFLWVVRSTEESKLPKNVLEELKLTSGNNKGLVVSWCSQLQVLEHESTGCFLTHCGWNSTLEAISLGVPMVTMPQWADQPTNAKLVKDIWEIGVRAKQDEKGIVRREIIEECIKLVMEEEKGKLIRENAKKWKEMARNAVDEGGSSDKNIEEFVSKLVTIS
;
A
#
# COMPACT_ATOMS: atom_id res chain seq x y z
N MET A 1 35.43 17.94 25.44
CA MET A 1 35.81 19.19 26.14
C MET A 1 35.44 20.39 25.28
N ALA A 2 34.16 20.79 25.29
CA ALA A 2 33.68 22.10 24.86
C ALA A 2 32.19 22.25 25.27
N ARG A 3 31.95 22.33 26.58
CA ARG A 3 30.85 23.12 27.13
C ARG A 3 31.53 24.27 27.86
N ASN A 4 31.01 25.48 27.66
CA ASN A 4 31.45 26.77 28.22
C ASN A 4 32.37 27.59 27.32
N ALA A 5 31.75 28.41 26.45
CA ALA A 5 32.27 29.72 26.04
C ALA A 5 31.17 30.44 25.24
N VAL A 6 30.06 30.78 25.90
CA VAL A 6 29.13 31.81 25.42
C VAL A 6 28.98 32.77 26.58
N ASP A 7 30.00 33.60 26.75
CA ASP A 7 29.92 34.96 27.27
C ASP A 7 31.31 35.59 27.07
N GLU A 8 31.33 36.89 26.81
CA GLU A 8 32.45 37.74 26.37
C GLU A 8 32.72 37.76 24.86
N GLY A 9 32.11 38.74 24.19
CA GLY A 9 32.32 39.14 22.79
C GLY A 9 33.72 39.69 22.48
N GLY A 10 34.77 39.19 23.13
CA GLY A 10 36.17 39.53 22.89
C GLY A 10 37.13 38.33 22.77
N SER A 11 36.69 37.09 23.01
CA SER A 11 37.62 35.93 23.09
C SER A 11 37.77 35.11 21.78
N SER A 12 36.79 35.13 20.87
CA SER A 12 36.80 34.22 19.71
C SER A 12 37.89 34.56 18.67
N ASP A 13 38.13 35.83 18.40
CA ASP A 13 39.18 36.25 17.46
C ASP A 13 40.58 36.01 18.05
N LYS A 14 40.74 36.19 19.36
CA LYS A 14 41.99 35.89 20.07
C LYS A 14 42.33 34.40 20.02
N ASN A 15 41.33 33.53 20.21
CA ASN A 15 41.49 32.08 20.11
C ASN A 15 41.81 31.63 18.68
N ILE A 16 41.21 32.27 17.67
CA ILE A 16 41.52 32.01 16.25
C ILE A 16 42.93 32.50 15.91
N GLU A 17 43.35 33.68 16.37
CA GLU A 17 44.69 34.20 16.15
C GLU A 17 45.76 33.35 16.85
N GLU A 18 45.47 32.85 18.05
CA GLU A 18 46.35 31.91 18.76
C GLU A 18 46.45 30.57 18.01
N PHE A 19 45.34 30.04 17.49
CA PHE A 19 45.31 28.82 16.68
C PHE A 19 46.09 28.99 15.37
N VAL A 20 45.90 30.10 14.66
CA VAL A 20 46.66 30.43 13.44
C VAL A 20 48.15 30.59 13.75
N SER A 21 48.51 31.24 14.87
CA SER A 21 49.90 31.36 15.31
C SER A 21 50.56 29.99 15.57
N LYS A 22 49.84 29.06 16.22
CA LYS A 22 50.29 27.68 16.43
C LYS A 22 50.46 26.92 15.11
N LEU A 23 49.54 27.07 14.15
CA LEU A 23 49.66 26.47 12.82
C LEU A 23 50.85 27.03 12.02
N VAL A 24 51.10 28.34 12.07
CA VAL A 24 52.27 28.97 11.43
C VAL A 24 53.57 28.49 12.07
N THR A 25 53.58 28.28 13.39
CA THR A 25 54.74 27.74 14.12
C THR A 25 55.02 26.29 13.73
N ILE A 26 53.98 25.44 13.65
CA ILE A 26 54.11 24.05 13.17
C ILE A 26 54.59 24.01 11.71
N SER A 27 54.07 24.90 10.85
CA SER A 27 54.52 25.03 9.46
C SER A 27 56.01 25.39 9.37
N LYS A 28 56.50 26.32 10.20
CA LYS A 28 57.94 26.64 10.27
C LYS A 28 58.79 25.46 10.74
N ILE A 29 58.34 24.71 11.75
CA ILE A 29 59.03 23.50 12.23
C ILE A 29 59.11 22.44 11.11
N ILE A 30 58.08 22.32 10.27
CA ILE A 30 58.04 21.41 9.13
C ILE A 30 58.97 21.90 7.99
N LEU A 31 59.10 23.22 7.79
CA LEU A 31 60.01 23.82 6.80
C LEU A 31 61.50 23.75 7.20
N GLU A 32 61.80 23.59 8.50
CA GLU A 32 63.16 23.33 9.01
C GLU A 32 63.58 21.84 8.87
N CYS A 33 62.69 20.99 8.36
CA CYS A 33 62.97 19.58 8.05
C CYS A 33 63.67 19.48 6.67
N PRO A 34 64.79 18.74 6.50
CA PRO A 34 65.62 18.79 5.30
C PRO A 34 64.86 18.51 3.99
N VAL A 35 64.97 19.47 3.06
CA VAL A 35 64.15 19.65 1.87
C VAL A 35 64.80 19.03 0.63
N GLU A 36 64.35 17.84 0.22
CA GLU A 36 64.64 17.34 -1.13
C GLU A 36 63.40 17.15 -2.01
N LYS A 37 62.20 17.52 -1.55
CA LYS A 37 60.97 17.43 -2.37
C LYS A 37 59.98 18.57 -2.19
N LEU A 38 60.43 19.81 -2.04
CA LEU A 38 59.52 20.98 -2.07
C LEU A 38 60.06 22.06 -2.99
N GLN A 39 59.90 21.85 -4.29
CA GLN A 39 59.96 22.95 -5.26
C GLN A 39 58.56 23.22 -5.82
N LYS A 40 58.19 24.51 -5.71
CA LYS A 40 57.02 25.23 -6.24
C LYS A 40 55.79 25.31 -5.33
N MET A 41 55.89 26.16 -4.30
CA MET A 41 54.73 26.93 -3.82
C MET A 41 55.02 28.42 -3.94
N SER A 42 54.31 29.09 -4.85
CA SER A 42 54.26 30.55 -4.97
C SER A 42 53.04 31.06 -4.19
N THR A 43 53.35 31.71 -3.06
CA THR A 43 52.74 32.95 -2.52
C THR A 43 51.24 33.23 -2.74
N SER A 44 50.41 32.96 -1.71
CA SER A 44 49.39 33.93 -1.20
C SER A 44 48.74 33.56 0.15
N HIS A 45 48.90 32.34 0.68
CA HIS A 45 48.26 31.90 1.93
C HIS A 45 49.27 31.59 3.06
N LYS A 46 48.94 31.93 4.32
CA LYS A 46 49.80 31.77 5.51
C LYS A 46 49.85 30.34 6.06
N ALA A 47 48.83 29.53 5.76
CA ALA A 47 48.71 28.11 6.14
C ALA A 47 47.62 27.44 5.30
N HIS A 48 47.66 26.11 5.16
CA HIS A 48 46.59 25.30 4.56
C HIS A 48 45.97 24.40 5.63
N CYS A 49 44.64 24.34 5.71
CA CYS A 49 43.92 23.48 6.64
C CYS A 49 42.90 22.60 5.91
N LEU A 50 43.02 21.29 6.14
CA LEU A 50 42.05 20.29 5.71
C LEU A 50 41.00 20.11 6.80
N THR A 51 39.72 20.24 6.44
CA THR A 51 38.60 20.01 7.36
C THR A 51 37.80 18.78 6.94
N LEU A 52 37.40 17.98 7.92
CA LEU A 52 36.68 16.71 7.75
C LEU A 52 35.37 16.75 8.55
N PRO A 53 34.33 17.45 8.05
CA PRO A 53 33.03 17.49 8.70
C PRO A 53 32.33 16.13 8.64
N TYR A 54 31.56 15.82 9.68
CA TYR A 54 30.59 14.72 9.61
C TYR A 54 29.58 15.00 8.48
N PRO A 55 29.24 14.03 7.60
CA PRO A 55 28.47 14.26 6.38
C PRO A 55 26.95 14.39 6.64
N LEU A 56 26.59 15.34 7.51
CA LEU A 56 25.23 15.78 7.79
C LEU A 56 25.16 17.30 7.69
N GLN A 57 24.03 17.82 7.20
CA GLN A 57 23.85 19.25 6.96
C GLN A 57 24.05 20.10 8.23
N GLY A 58 23.63 19.58 9.39
CA GLY A 58 23.84 20.24 10.69
C GLY A 58 25.31 20.40 11.12
N HIS A 59 26.24 19.62 10.56
CA HIS A 59 27.68 19.70 10.85
C HIS A 59 28.46 20.41 9.74
N ILE A 60 28.02 20.28 8.49
CA ILE A 60 28.63 20.92 7.32
C ILE A 60 28.44 22.44 7.35
N ASN A 61 27.23 22.93 7.66
CA ASN A 61 26.96 24.36 7.67
C ASN A 61 27.83 25.13 8.69
N PRO A 62 27.98 24.67 9.96
CA PRO A 62 28.94 25.27 10.89
C PRO A 62 30.38 25.23 10.41
N MET A 63 30.82 24.10 9.81
CA MET A 63 32.20 23.96 9.32
C MET A 63 32.49 24.85 8.12
N LEU A 64 31.49 25.10 7.26
CA LEU A 64 31.58 26.08 6.17
C LEU A 64 31.73 27.51 6.71
N GLN A 65 30.95 27.87 7.73
CA GLN A 65 31.06 29.19 8.37
C GLN A 65 32.42 29.38 9.06
N PHE A 66 32.91 28.34 9.74
CA PHE A 66 34.24 28.35 10.34
C PHE A 66 35.34 28.48 9.28
N SER A 67 35.24 27.74 8.17
CA SER A 67 36.18 27.79 7.05
C SER A 67 36.25 29.19 6.42
N LYS A 68 35.11 29.87 6.25
CA LYS A 68 35.06 31.26 5.75
C LYS A 68 35.79 32.24 6.68
N ARG A 69 35.72 32.04 8.01
CA ARG A 69 36.45 32.87 8.99
C ARG A 69 37.96 32.63 8.94
N LEU A 70 38.41 31.40 8.69
CA LEU A 70 39.84 31.11 8.51
C LEU A 70 40.38 31.71 7.19
N GLN A 71 39.58 31.68 6.13
CA GLN A 71 39.93 32.32 4.86
C GLN A 71 40.12 33.83 4.97
N SER A 72 39.30 34.53 5.77
CA SER A 72 39.48 35.97 6.00
C SER A 72 40.81 36.30 6.71
N LYS A 73 41.43 35.32 7.37
CA LYS A 73 42.77 35.41 7.99
C LYS A 73 43.90 34.87 7.08
N ARG A 74 43.63 34.71 5.76
CA ARG A 74 44.56 34.21 4.72
C ARG A 74 45.01 32.76 4.92
N VAL A 75 44.15 31.90 5.46
CA VAL A 75 44.36 30.44 5.52
C VAL A 75 43.63 29.79 4.34
N GLU A 76 44.35 29.00 3.55
CA GLU A 76 43.74 28.17 2.51
C GLU A 76 42.98 27.03 3.19
N ILE A 77 41.76 26.74 2.73
CA ILE A 77 40.93 25.67 3.31
C ILE A 77 40.52 24.69 2.23
N THR A 78 40.75 23.40 2.50
CA THR A 78 40.12 22.30 1.77
C THR A 78 39.11 21.60 2.67
N ILE A 79 37.90 21.35 2.18
CA ILE A 79 36.91 20.52 2.87
C ILE A 79 36.89 19.16 2.19
N ALA A 80 37.30 18.12 2.92
CA ALA A 80 37.14 16.76 2.46
C ALA A 80 35.79 16.22 2.93
N THR A 81 34.95 15.81 1.97
CA THR A 81 33.64 15.19 2.25
C THR A 81 33.42 13.99 1.33
N THR A 82 32.45 13.13 1.64
CA THR A 82 32.21 11.92 0.86
C THR A 82 31.57 12.24 -0.49
N LYS A 83 31.91 11.45 -1.53
CA LYS A 83 31.29 11.56 -2.87
C LYS A 83 29.76 11.52 -2.83
N SER A 84 29.19 10.70 -1.95
CA SER A 84 27.74 10.54 -1.78
C SER A 84 27.07 11.80 -1.21
N PHE A 85 27.73 12.50 -0.29
CA PHE A 85 27.22 13.73 0.28
C PHE A 85 27.40 14.91 -0.69
N LEU A 86 28.52 14.97 -1.41
CA LEU A 86 28.79 16.01 -2.41
C LEU A 86 27.67 16.10 -3.46
N LYS A 87 27.15 14.96 -3.93
CA LYS A 87 26.02 14.90 -4.88
C LYS A 87 24.70 15.44 -4.31
N LYS A 88 24.53 15.44 -2.98
CA LYS A 88 23.32 15.91 -2.30
C LYS A 88 23.37 17.41 -2.01
N MET A 89 24.54 18.05 -2.11
CA MET A 89 24.66 19.49 -1.93
C MET A 89 24.13 20.22 -3.16
N LYS A 90 23.09 21.02 -2.96
CA LYS A 90 22.44 21.81 -4.04
C LYS A 90 23.28 23.00 -4.49
N GLU A 91 24.17 23.51 -3.64
CA GLU A 91 25.05 24.65 -3.94
C GLU A 91 26.45 24.37 -3.39
N LEU A 92 27.47 24.55 -4.24
CA LEU A 92 28.87 24.46 -3.88
C LEU A 92 29.39 25.87 -3.56
N PRO A 93 29.94 26.12 -2.36
CA PRO A 93 30.51 27.42 -2.04
C PRO A 93 31.77 27.65 -2.89
N THR A 94 31.74 28.70 -3.71
CA THR A 94 32.83 29.08 -4.64
C THR A 94 34.11 29.53 -3.94
N SER A 95 34.04 29.87 -2.65
CA SER A 95 35.18 30.40 -1.91
C SER A 95 36.08 29.32 -1.31
N VAL A 96 35.66 28.04 -1.23
CA VAL A 96 36.41 26.96 -0.54
C VAL A 96 36.67 25.79 -1.48
N SER A 97 37.89 25.25 -1.49
CA SER A 97 38.21 24.03 -2.23
C SER A 97 37.53 22.83 -1.57
N ILE A 98 36.76 22.06 -2.32
CA ILE A 98 36.09 20.85 -1.81
C ILE A 98 36.68 19.64 -2.51
N GLU A 99 37.18 18.69 -1.72
CA GLU A 99 37.66 17.41 -2.24
C GLU A 99 36.74 16.27 -1.85
N ALA A 100 36.43 15.44 -2.84
CA ALA A 100 35.58 14.28 -2.67
C ALA A 100 36.45 13.07 -2.30
N ILE A 101 36.38 12.64 -1.05
CA ILE A 101 37.03 11.41 -0.60
C ILE A 101 36.12 10.20 -0.88
N SER A 102 36.73 9.05 -1.17
CA SER A 102 36.01 7.79 -1.26
C SER A 102 35.33 7.51 0.08
N ASP A 103 34.10 7.04 0.02
CA ASP A 103 33.32 6.60 1.16
C ASP A 103 33.80 5.25 1.72
N GLY A 104 34.80 4.60 1.12
CA GLY A 104 35.29 3.28 1.53
C GLY A 104 34.23 2.18 1.39
N LEU A 105 33.10 2.51 0.78
CA LEU A 105 32.01 1.60 0.54
C LEU A 105 32.36 0.74 -0.67
N PRO A 106 32.06 -0.58 -0.64
CA PRO A 106 32.33 -1.46 -1.77
C PRO A 106 31.67 -0.92 -3.04
N PRO A 107 32.15 -1.29 -4.25
CA PRO A 107 31.51 -0.91 -5.51
C PRO A 107 30.02 -1.26 -5.58
N SER A 108 29.52 -2.15 -4.72
CA SER A 108 28.10 -2.45 -4.54
C SER A 108 27.27 -1.31 -3.91
N TYR A 109 27.92 -0.28 -3.35
CA TYR A 109 27.31 0.94 -2.82
C TYR A 109 27.37 2.13 -3.79
N LEU A 110 28.22 2.04 -4.82
CA LEU A 110 27.92 2.70 -6.09
C LEU A 110 26.75 1.92 -6.67
N MET A 111 25.51 2.32 -6.36
CA MET A 111 24.32 1.68 -6.94
C MET A 111 24.54 1.51 -8.45
N SER A 112 24.79 0.29 -8.91
CA SER A 112 24.55 -0.04 -10.29
C SER A 112 23.06 0.20 -10.48
N THR A 113 22.71 1.21 -11.27
CA THR A 113 21.34 1.53 -11.66
C THR A 113 20.70 0.45 -12.54
N SER A 114 21.36 -0.70 -12.72
CA SER A 114 20.85 -1.87 -13.42
C SER A 114 19.77 -2.54 -12.57
N HIS A 115 18.52 -2.33 -12.96
CA HIS A 115 17.41 -3.13 -12.48
C HIS A 115 17.56 -4.56 -13.01
N LYS A 116 17.11 -5.53 -12.23
CA LYS A 116 17.16 -6.96 -12.56
C LYS A 116 16.21 -7.34 -13.69
N ALA A 117 15.06 -6.67 -13.76
CA ALA A 117 14.01 -6.86 -14.74
C ALA A 117 13.11 -5.61 -14.75
N HIS A 118 12.20 -5.53 -15.71
CA HIS A 118 11.18 -4.51 -15.80
C HIS A 118 9.78 -5.15 -15.90
N CYS A 119 8.94 -4.87 -14.92
CA CYS A 119 7.53 -5.25 -14.95
C CYS A 119 6.64 -4.06 -15.33
N LEU A 120 5.72 -4.32 -16.25
CA LEU A 120 4.60 -3.45 -16.57
C LEU A 120 3.37 -3.96 -15.81
N ILE A 121 2.79 -3.10 -14.97
CA ILE A 121 1.67 -3.43 -14.10
C ILE A 121 0.39 -2.85 -14.70
N LEU A 122 -0.58 -3.70 -15.01
CA LEU A 122 -1.85 -3.33 -15.63
C LEU A 122 -3.02 -3.66 -14.69
N PRO A 123 -3.39 -2.76 -13.77
CA PRO A 123 -4.53 -2.97 -12.89
C PRO A 123 -5.87 -2.77 -13.61
N PHE A 124 -6.93 -3.35 -13.06
CA PHE A 124 -8.29 -2.90 -13.36
C PHE A 124 -8.51 -1.49 -12.77
N GLN A 125 -9.28 -0.64 -13.45
CA GLN A 125 -9.33 0.81 -13.18
C GLN A 125 -10.25 1.15 -11.99
N GLY A 126 -9.89 0.66 -10.81
CA GLY A 126 -10.57 0.95 -9.56
C GLY A 126 -9.58 0.95 -8.40
N GLN A 127 -9.78 1.84 -7.42
CA GLN A 127 -8.84 2.00 -6.29
C GLN A 127 -8.63 0.68 -5.52
N SER A 128 -9.65 -0.17 -5.40
CA SER A 128 -9.55 -1.49 -4.76
C SER A 128 -8.66 -2.49 -5.51
N HIS A 129 -8.38 -2.27 -6.80
CA HIS A 129 -7.50 -3.11 -7.61
C HIS A 129 -6.11 -2.50 -7.75
N ILE A 130 -6.04 -1.18 -7.94
CA ILE A 130 -4.76 -0.48 -8.13
C ILE A 130 -3.93 -0.48 -6.84
N ASN A 131 -4.55 -0.24 -5.68
CA ASN A 131 -3.83 -0.17 -4.40
C ASN A 131 -3.05 -1.45 -4.04
N PRO A 132 -3.65 -2.66 -4.07
CA PRO A 132 -2.89 -3.89 -3.80
C PRO A 132 -1.78 -4.14 -4.83
N MET A 133 -2.02 -3.87 -6.12
CA MET A 133 -0.99 -4.02 -7.16
C MET A 133 0.14 -2.98 -7.03
N LEU A 134 -0.14 -1.76 -6.56
CA LEU A 134 0.88 -0.77 -6.23
C LEU A 134 1.71 -1.20 -5.01
N GLN A 135 1.10 -1.82 -4.01
CA GLN A 135 1.82 -2.36 -2.86
C GLN A 135 2.72 -3.53 -3.25
N PHE A 136 2.22 -4.44 -4.08
CA PHE A 136 3.05 -5.48 -4.69
C PHE A 136 4.20 -4.88 -5.51
N SER A 137 3.95 -3.82 -6.27
CA SER A 137 4.99 -3.10 -7.04
C SER A 137 6.12 -2.58 -6.16
N LYS A 138 5.81 -1.98 -5.00
CA LYS A 138 6.82 -1.51 -4.04
C LYS A 138 7.69 -2.66 -3.52
N ARG A 139 7.11 -3.86 -3.33
CA ARG A 139 7.86 -5.08 -2.96
C ARG A 139 8.79 -5.55 -4.09
N LEU A 140 8.35 -5.47 -5.34
CA LEU A 140 9.21 -5.78 -6.48
C LEU A 140 10.36 -4.78 -6.62
N GLN A 141 10.10 -3.48 -6.39
CA GLN A 141 11.13 -2.44 -6.42
C GLN A 141 12.22 -2.67 -5.37
N SER A 142 11.86 -3.08 -4.15
CA SER A 142 12.85 -3.40 -3.11
C SER A 142 13.75 -4.58 -3.50
N LYS A 143 13.27 -5.46 -4.39
CA LYS A 143 14.02 -6.56 -5.00
C LYS A 143 14.70 -6.18 -6.33
N ARG A 144 14.84 -4.87 -6.61
CA ARG A 144 15.51 -4.28 -7.79
C ARG A 144 14.80 -4.51 -9.12
N VAL A 145 13.49 -4.72 -9.12
CA VAL A 145 12.67 -4.75 -10.35
C VAL A 145 12.20 -3.34 -10.69
N LYS A 146 12.40 -2.91 -11.92
CA LYS A 146 11.84 -1.65 -12.45
C LYS A 146 10.34 -1.82 -12.61
N ILE A 147 9.57 -0.82 -12.21
CA ILE A 147 8.11 -0.83 -12.33
C ILE A 147 7.63 0.33 -13.20
N THR A 148 6.75 0.00 -14.14
CA THR A 148 5.86 0.95 -14.81
C THR A 148 4.42 0.52 -14.55
N ILE A 149 3.55 1.41 -14.10
CA ILE A 149 2.12 1.15 -13.96
C ILE A 149 1.38 1.79 -15.13
N ALA A 150 0.60 0.99 -15.86
CA ALA A 150 -0.26 1.44 -16.94
C ALA A 150 -1.67 1.74 -16.40
N LEU A 151 -2.05 3.00 -16.35
CA LEU A 151 -3.41 3.44 -15.99
C LEU A 151 -4.14 3.98 -17.22
N THR A 152 -5.47 3.95 -17.22
CA THR A 152 -6.21 4.56 -18.32
C THR A 152 -6.14 6.09 -18.22
N LYS A 153 -6.14 6.77 -19.38
CA LYS A 153 -6.22 8.23 -19.44
C LYS A 153 -7.43 8.78 -18.69
N SER A 154 -8.57 8.11 -18.80
CA SER A 154 -9.81 8.44 -18.09
C SER A 154 -9.62 8.41 -16.57
N PHE A 155 -8.94 7.38 -16.04
CA PHE A 155 -8.65 7.28 -14.61
C PHE A 155 -7.68 8.37 -14.15
N LEU A 156 -6.60 8.59 -14.91
CA LEU A 156 -5.60 9.62 -14.59
C LEU A 156 -6.17 11.04 -14.53
N LYS A 157 -7.20 11.37 -15.33
CA LYS A 157 -7.90 12.66 -15.25
C LYS A 157 -8.60 12.89 -13.91
N ASN A 158 -9.05 11.83 -13.26
CA ASN A 158 -9.76 11.90 -11.98
C ASN A 158 -8.81 11.83 -10.77
N MET A 159 -7.51 11.57 -11.01
CA MET A 159 -6.51 11.50 -9.95
C MET A 159 -6.07 12.90 -9.52
N LYS A 160 -6.09 13.13 -8.21
CA LYS A 160 -5.57 14.39 -7.63
C LYS A 160 -4.07 14.38 -7.47
N GLU A 161 -3.52 13.21 -7.15
CA GLU A 161 -2.09 12.99 -6.89
C GLU A 161 -1.66 11.66 -7.49
N LEU A 162 -0.43 11.62 -8.02
CA LEU A 162 0.18 10.42 -8.58
C LEU A 162 1.30 9.94 -7.66
N PRO A 163 1.46 8.63 -7.44
CA PRO A 163 2.55 8.10 -6.65
C PRO A 163 3.87 8.43 -7.32
N THR A 164 4.77 9.05 -6.55
CA THR A 164 6.10 9.47 -7.03
C THR A 164 7.12 8.33 -7.00
N SER A 165 6.79 7.23 -6.32
CA SER A 165 7.67 6.07 -6.14
C SER A 165 7.74 5.15 -7.37
N VAL A 166 6.77 5.22 -8.28
CA VAL A 166 6.67 4.35 -9.47
C VAL A 166 6.51 5.19 -10.74
N SER A 167 6.99 4.67 -11.87
CA SER A 167 6.70 5.28 -13.17
C SER A 167 5.25 4.97 -13.55
N ILE A 168 4.52 5.98 -14.03
CA ILE A 168 3.14 5.84 -14.49
C ILE A 168 3.11 6.21 -15.96
N GLU A 169 2.47 5.35 -16.74
CA GLU A 169 2.23 5.54 -18.17
C GLU A 169 0.73 5.38 -18.44
N ALA A 170 0.27 6.03 -19.51
CA ALA A 170 -1.15 6.07 -19.84
C ALA A 170 -1.46 5.17 -21.04
N ILE A 171 -2.52 4.38 -20.92
CA ILE A 171 -3.16 3.68 -22.05
C ILE A 171 -4.57 4.24 -22.28
N SER A 172 -5.16 3.94 -23.44
CA SER A 172 -6.53 4.34 -23.74
C SER A 172 -7.49 3.19 -23.43
N ASP A 173 -8.63 3.50 -22.82
CA ASP A 173 -9.76 2.58 -22.74
C ASP A 173 -10.77 2.78 -23.88
N GLY A 174 -10.43 3.62 -24.86
CA GLY A 174 -11.31 4.04 -25.94
C GLY A 174 -12.40 5.04 -25.51
N TYR A 175 -12.41 5.43 -24.23
CA TYR A 175 -13.31 6.40 -23.62
C TYR A 175 -12.52 7.37 -22.74
N ASP A 176 -11.47 7.97 -23.30
CA ASP A 176 -10.44 8.72 -22.57
C ASP A 176 -10.99 9.91 -21.76
N ASP A 177 -12.21 10.40 -22.03
CA ASP A 177 -12.81 11.56 -21.37
C ASP A 177 -13.65 11.21 -20.14
N GLY A 178 -14.43 10.12 -20.19
CA GLY A 178 -15.34 9.74 -19.12
C GLY A 178 -15.25 8.28 -18.68
N GLY A 179 -14.33 7.50 -19.25
CA GLY A 179 -14.17 6.08 -18.96
C GLY A 179 -15.46 5.30 -19.12
N ARG A 180 -15.80 4.50 -18.11
CA ARG A 180 -17.02 3.68 -18.09
C ARG A 180 -18.30 4.48 -18.30
N ASP A 181 -18.39 5.69 -17.74
CA ASP A 181 -19.61 6.49 -17.77
C ASP A 181 -19.91 7.04 -19.18
N GLN A 182 -18.89 7.12 -20.04
CA GLN A 182 -19.03 7.53 -21.44
C GLN A 182 -19.54 6.40 -22.35
N ALA A 183 -19.37 5.14 -21.95
CA ALA A 183 -19.59 3.98 -22.82
C ALA A 183 -21.08 3.61 -23.04
N GLY A 184 -22.01 4.24 -22.32
CA GLY A 184 -23.45 3.96 -22.38
C GLY A 184 -23.88 2.60 -21.80
N SER A 185 -23.01 1.59 -21.82
CA SER A 185 -23.20 0.32 -21.13
C SER A 185 -21.86 -0.31 -20.72
N PHE A 186 -21.92 -1.22 -19.73
CA PHE A 186 -20.73 -1.92 -19.26
C PHE A 186 -20.10 -2.82 -20.34
N VAL A 187 -20.92 -3.51 -21.13
CA VAL A 187 -20.44 -4.39 -22.21
C VAL A 187 -19.72 -3.57 -23.29
N ALA A 188 -20.30 -2.42 -23.69
CA ALA A 188 -19.65 -1.53 -24.63
C ALA A 188 -18.28 -1.04 -24.11
N TYR A 189 -18.19 -0.71 -22.80
CA TYR A 189 -16.93 -0.34 -22.17
C TYR A 189 -15.89 -1.45 -22.27
N VAL A 190 -16.22 -2.66 -21.81
CA VAL A 190 -15.27 -3.78 -21.77
C VAL A 190 -14.83 -4.20 -23.18
N THR A 191 -15.76 -4.27 -24.15
CA THR A 191 -15.44 -4.59 -25.55
C THR A 191 -14.50 -3.54 -26.14
N ARG A 192 -14.81 -2.25 -25.97
CA ARG A 192 -13.99 -1.17 -26.50
C ARG A 192 -12.63 -1.10 -25.82
N PHE A 193 -12.58 -1.32 -24.51
CA PHE A 193 -11.33 -1.35 -23.77
C PHE A 193 -10.47 -2.55 -24.18
N LYS A 194 -11.07 -3.71 -24.47
CA LYS A 194 -10.32 -4.82 -25.06
C LYS A 194 -9.67 -4.41 -26.39
N GLU A 195 -10.42 -3.82 -27.31
CA GLU A 195 -9.90 -3.40 -28.63
C GLU A 195 -8.80 -2.34 -28.49
N ILE A 196 -9.13 -1.18 -27.91
CA ILE A 196 -8.24 -0.01 -27.86
C ILE A 196 -7.17 -0.16 -26.79
N GLY A 197 -7.48 -0.81 -25.68
CA GLY A 197 -6.53 -1.11 -24.61
C GLY A 197 -5.44 -2.06 -25.07
N SER A 198 -5.78 -3.11 -25.84
CA SER A 198 -4.77 -4.02 -26.41
C SER A 198 -3.80 -3.30 -27.35
N ASP A 199 -4.32 -2.45 -28.23
CA ASP A 199 -3.53 -1.67 -29.18
C ASP A 199 -2.61 -0.68 -28.46
N THR A 200 -3.16 0.10 -27.53
CA THR A 200 -2.39 1.13 -26.82
C THR A 200 -1.42 0.56 -25.78
N LEU A 201 -1.73 -0.60 -25.18
CA LEU A 201 -0.77 -1.35 -24.37
C LEU A 201 0.40 -1.86 -25.22
N SER A 202 0.12 -2.39 -26.41
CA SER A 202 1.15 -2.82 -27.36
C SER A 202 2.07 -1.67 -27.76
N GLN A 203 1.51 -0.49 -28.05
CA GLN A 203 2.27 0.73 -28.34
C GLN A 203 3.13 1.17 -27.15
N LEU A 204 2.61 1.07 -25.92
CA LEU A 204 3.37 1.38 -24.71
C LEU A 204 4.57 0.44 -24.53
N ILE A 205 4.39 -0.85 -24.74
CA ILE A 205 5.48 -1.84 -24.67
C ILE A 205 6.58 -1.50 -25.69
N GLN A 206 6.20 -1.19 -26.94
CA GLN A 206 7.15 -0.77 -27.97
C GLN A 206 7.85 0.55 -27.62
N LYS A 207 7.12 1.56 -27.11
CA LYS A 207 7.68 2.84 -26.64
C LYS A 207 8.74 2.61 -25.56
N LEU A 208 8.47 1.75 -24.59
CA LEU A 208 9.39 1.44 -23.51
C LEU A 208 10.65 0.72 -24.03
N ALA A 209 10.47 -0.24 -24.95
CA ALA A 209 11.58 -0.93 -25.60
C ALA A 209 12.47 0.03 -26.40
N ASN A 210 11.88 0.88 -27.25
CA ASN A 210 12.60 1.88 -28.04
C ASN A 210 13.31 2.95 -27.18
N SER A 211 12.85 3.16 -25.95
CA SER A 211 13.48 4.05 -24.97
C SER A 211 14.59 3.37 -24.15
N GLY A 212 15.06 2.18 -24.55
CA GLY A 212 16.08 1.43 -23.84
C GLY A 212 15.60 0.81 -22.52
N CYS A 213 14.28 0.69 -22.33
CA CYS A 213 13.65 0.13 -21.12
C CYS A 213 12.71 -1.03 -21.48
N PRO A 214 13.20 -2.10 -22.15
CA PRO A 214 12.35 -3.22 -22.54
C PRO A 214 11.63 -3.82 -21.33
N VAL A 215 10.37 -4.21 -21.52
CA VAL A 215 9.57 -4.89 -20.51
C VAL A 215 9.94 -6.38 -20.54
N ASN A 216 10.06 -7.01 -19.38
CA ASN A 216 10.26 -8.47 -19.25
C ASN A 216 8.98 -9.20 -18.87
N CYS A 217 8.08 -8.53 -18.15
CA CYS A 217 6.85 -9.13 -17.64
C CYS A 217 5.68 -8.15 -17.62
N ILE A 218 4.48 -8.65 -17.91
CA ILE A 218 3.22 -7.98 -17.62
C ILE A 218 2.57 -8.65 -16.42
N VAL A 219 2.33 -7.88 -15.36
CA VAL A 219 1.48 -8.27 -14.23
C VAL A 219 0.13 -7.57 -14.41
N TYR A 220 -0.94 -8.32 -14.65
CA TYR A 220 -2.23 -7.74 -15.01
C TYR A 220 -3.36 -8.24 -14.10
N ASP A 221 -4.39 -7.42 -13.96
CA ASP A 221 -5.64 -7.81 -13.32
C ASP A 221 -6.47 -8.73 -14.24
N PRO A 222 -6.88 -9.94 -13.80
CA PRO A 222 -7.63 -10.90 -14.62
C PRO A 222 -9.00 -10.40 -15.11
N PHE A 223 -9.53 -9.29 -14.59
CA PHE A 223 -10.71 -8.62 -15.17
C PHE A 223 -10.43 -8.09 -16.58
N LEU A 224 -9.15 -8.03 -16.97
CA LEU A 224 -8.66 -7.70 -18.31
C LEU A 224 -8.03 -8.94 -18.97
N PRO A 225 -8.81 -9.99 -19.28
CA PRO A 225 -8.25 -11.26 -19.76
C PRO A 225 -7.47 -11.11 -21.07
N TRP A 226 -7.76 -10.09 -21.87
CA TRP A 226 -7.03 -9.81 -23.12
C TRP A 226 -5.54 -9.46 -22.93
N ALA A 227 -5.12 -9.04 -21.74
CA ALA A 227 -3.75 -8.61 -21.49
C ALA A 227 -2.72 -9.74 -21.64
N VAL A 228 -3.11 -11.01 -21.39
CA VAL A 228 -2.22 -12.16 -21.60
C VAL A 228 -1.86 -12.33 -23.08
N GLU A 229 -2.79 -12.06 -24.00
CA GLU A 229 -2.55 -12.19 -25.44
C GLU A 229 -1.55 -11.13 -25.91
N VAL A 230 -1.69 -9.90 -25.39
CA VAL A 230 -0.69 -8.85 -25.62
C VAL A 230 0.67 -9.30 -25.08
N ALA A 231 0.76 -9.80 -23.85
CA ALA A 231 2.03 -10.28 -23.28
C ALA A 231 2.70 -11.35 -24.18
N LYS A 232 1.95 -12.36 -24.62
CA LYS A 232 2.47 -13.44 -25.46
C LYS A 232 2.89 -12.97 -26.85
N ASN A 233 2.19 -12.00 -27.45
CA ASN A 233 2.59 -11.42 -28.73
C ASN A 233 3.97 -10.74 -28.69
N PHE A 234 4.39 -10.28 -27.52
CA PHE A 234 5.72 -9.70 -27.28
C PHE A 234 6.71 -10.67 -26.64
N GLY A 235 6.34 -11.95 -26.45
CA GLY A 235 7.20 -12.95 -25.79
C GLY A 235 7.47 -12.65 -24.32
N LEU A 236 6.58 -11.90 -23.64
CA LEU A 236 6.75 -11.49 -22.25
C LEU A 236 6.23 -12.55 -21.28
N ILE A 237 6.82 -12.59 -20.09
CA ILE A 237 6.27 -13.34 -18.96
C ILE A 237 4.94 -12.69 -18.56
N SER A 238 3.89 -13.49 -18.38
CA SER A 238 2.58 -13.00 -17.93
C SER A 238 2.23 -13.51 -16.53
N ALA A 239 1.78 -12.59 -15.68
CA ALA A 239 1.31 -12.89 -14.34
C ALA A 239 -0.09 -12.30 -14.12
N ALA A 240 -1.06 -13.17 -13.85
CA ALA A 240 -2.41 -12.80 -13.46
C ALA A 240 -2.42 -12.46 -11.95
N PHE A 241 -2.80 -11.24 -11.58
CA PHE A 241 -2.85 -10.75 -10.20
C PHE A 241 -4.29 -10.70 -9.70
N PHE A 242 -4.67 -11.66 -8.87
CA PHE A 242 -6.00 -11.71 -8.27
C PHE A 242 -6.07 -10.82 -7.04
N THR A 243 -6.98 -9.84 -7.09
CA THR A 243 -7.29 -8.91 -5.99
C THR A 243 -8.41 -9.43 -5.09
N GLN A 244 -8.88 -10.65 -5.32
CA GLN A 244 -9.85 -11.39 -4.50
C GLN A 244 -9.10 -12.46 -3.70
N ASN A 245 -9.78 -13.12 -2.77
CA ASN A 245 -9.21 -14.28 -2.08
C ASN A 245 -9.39 -15.57 -2.89
N CYS A 246 -8.57 -16.56 -2.57
CA CYS A 246 -8.52 -17.81 -3.32
C CYS A 246 -9.83 -18.60 -3.20
N ALA A 247 -10.52 -18.51 -2.07
CA ALA A 247 -11.83 -19.14 -1.86
C ALA A 247 -12.89 -18.62 -2.86
N VAL A 248 -12.97 -17.31 -3.05
CA VAL A 248 -13.89 -16.66 -4.00
C VAL A 248 -13.49 -17.00 -5.44
N ASP A 249 -12.20 -16.97 -5.75
CA ASP A 249 -11.69 -17.34 -7.07
C ASP A 249 -12.02 -18.80 -7.43
N ASN A 250 -11.92 -19.71 -6.45
CA ASN A 250 -12.31 -21.11 -6.62
C ASN A 250 -13.80 -21.27 -6.93
N ILE A 251 -14.67 -20.46 -6.30
CA ILE A 251 -16.11 -20.44 -6.61
C ILE A 251 -16.34 -20.00 -8.05
N TYR A 252 -15.74 -18.88 -8.46
CA TYR A 252 -15.88 -18.38 -9.84
C TYR A 252 -15.28 -19.34 -10.88
N TYR A 253 -14.19 -20.04 -10.55
CA TYR A 253 -13.63 -21.08 -11.40
C TYR A 253 -14.63 -22.23 -11.61
N HIS A 254 -15.25 -22.73 -10.53
CA HIS A 254 -16.20 -23.84 -10.63
C HIS A 254 -17.53 -23.42 -11.27
N ALA A 255 -17.94 -22.16 -11.10
CA ALA A 255 -19.00 -21.54 -11.90
C ALA A 255 -18.64 -21.51 -13.40
N HIS A 256 -17.44 -21.04 -13.74
CA HIS A 256 -16.94 -21.01 -15.12
C HIS A 256 -16.92 -22.40 -15.78
N LYS A 257 -16.55 -23.44 -15.03
CA LYS A 257 -16.54 -24.83 -15.52
C LYS A 257 -17.91 -25.48 -15.57
N GLY A 258 -18.97 -24.82 -15.10
CA GLY A 258 -20.31 -25.39 -15.00
C GLY A 258 -20.43 -26.52 -13.98
N VAL A 259 -19.50 -26.60 -13.02
CA VAL A 259 -19.51 -27.61 -11.93
C VAL A 259 -20.50 -27.21 -10.85
N ILE A 260 -20.57 -25.92 -10.54
CA ILE A 260 -21.61 -25.36 -9.67
C ILE A 260 -22.79 -24.96 -10.56
N LYS A 261 -23.99 -25.44 -10.24
CA LYS A 261 -25.22 -25.09 -10.96
C LYS A 261 -25.63 -23.66 -10.61
N LEU A 262 -25.88 -22.85 -11.63
CA LEU A 262 -26.24 -21.44 -11.49
C LEU A 262 -27.62 -21.12 -12.09
N PRO A 263 -28.44 -20.29 -11.42
CA PRO A 263 -28.35 -19.97 -9.99
C PRO A 263 -28.63 -21.25 -9.16
N PRO A 264 -28.05 -21.40 -7.96
CA PRO A 264 -28.51 -22.40 -7.01
C PRO A 264 -30.00 -22.15 -6.72
N THR A 265 -30.77 -23.23 -6.65
CA THR A 265 -32.22 -23.20 -6.38
C THR A 265 -32.48 -23.07 -4.88
N GLN A 266 -33.71 -22.71 -4.48
CA GLN A 266 -34.09 -22.69 -3.05
C GLN A 266 -33.93 -24.07 -2.38
N ASP A 267 -33.90 -25.15 -3.16
CA ASP A 267 -33.67 -26.51 -2.69
C ASP A 267 -32.17 -26.84 -2.48
N ASP A 268 -31.26 -25.99 -2.98
CA ASP A 268 -29.81 -26.14 -2.82
C ASP A 268 -29.34 -25.43 -1.52
N GLU A 269 -29.84 -25.90 -0.36
CA GLU A 269 -29.49 -25.33 0.97
C GLU A 269 -27.97 -25.38 1.23
N GLU A 270 -27.30 -26.42 0.72
CA GLU A 270 -25.87 -26.66 0.88
C GLU A 270 -25.21 -26.98 -0.46
N ILE A 271 -24.29 -26.10 -0.89
CA ILE A 271 -23.54 -26.21 -2.14
C ILE A 271 -22.17 -26.82 -1.84
N LEU A 272 -21.84 -27.90 -2.55
CA LEU A 272 -20.52 -28.53 -2.51
C LEU A 272 -19.58 -27.82 -3.48
N ILE A 273 -18.56 -27.13 -2.94
CA ILE A 273 -17.49 -26.53 -3.74
C ILE A 273 -16.23 -27.39 -3.58
N PRO A 274 -15.69 -27.98 -4.66
CA PRO A 274 -14.43 -28.69 -4.57
C PRO A 274 -13.31 -27.80 -4.01
N GLY A 275 -12.51 -28.34 -3.10
CA GLY A 275 -11.45 -27.59 -2.42
C GLY A 275 -11.87 -26.92 -1.11
N PHE A 276 -13.16 -26.91 -0.74
CA PHE A 276 -13.63 -26.44 0.56
C PHE A 276 -13.76 -27.60 1.56
N LEU A 277 -13.58 -27.34 2.87
CA LEU A 277 -13.74 -28.36 3.93
C LEU A 277 -15.21 -28.69 4.21
N SER A 278 -16.10 -27.73 4.04
CA SER A 278 -17.53 -27.84 4.32
C SER A 278 -18.35 -27.30 3.17
N THR A 279 -19.63 -27.67 3.15
CA THR A 279 -20.63 -27.05 2.28
C THR A 279 -20.76 -25.56 2.57
N ILE A 280 -21.20 -24.81 1.55
CA ILE A 280 -21.51 -23.38 1.65
C ILE A 280 -23.00 -23.18 1.41
N GLU A 281 -23.62 -22.27 2.14
CA GLU A 281 -25.01 -21.90 1.87
C GLU A 281 -25.10 -21.00 0.63
N ALA A 282 -26.24 -21.01 -0.06
CA ALA A 282 -26.48 -20.09 -1.17
C ALA A 282 -26.36 -18.60 -0.75
N SER A 283 -26.60 -18.29 0.53
CA SER A 283 -26.46 -16.93 1.09
C SER A 283 -25.00 -16.50 1.36
N ASP A 284 -24.06 -17.44 1.22
CA ASP A 284 -22.64 -17.27 1.50
C ASP A 284 -21.78 -17.26 0.23
N VAL A 285 -22.30 -17.71 -0.92
CA VAL A 285 -21.60 -17.58 -2.21
C VAL A 285 -21.63 -16.13 -2.70
N PRO A 286 -20.74 -15.75 -3.64
CA PRO A 286 -20.75 -14.39 -4.15
C PRO A 286 -22.09 -14.04 -4.81
N THR A 287 -22.64 -12.85 -4.55
CA THR A 287 -24.04 -12.56 -4.95
C THR A 287 -24.26 -12.61 -6.47
N PHE A 288 -23.22 -12.37 -7.27
CA PHE A 288 -23.31 -12.44 -8.72
C PHE A 288 -23.50 -13.87 -9.26
N VAL A 289 -23.22 -14.87 -8.45
CA VAL A 289 -23.42 -16.29 -8.75
C VAL A 289 -24.91 -16.67 -8.62
N ILE A 290 -25.67 -15.93 -7.80
CA ILE A 290 -27.06 -16.27 -7.44
C ILE A 290 -28.10 -15.32 -8.05
N VAL A 291 -27.72 -14.10 -8.45
CA VAL A 291 -28.64 -13.09 -9.00
C VAL A 291 -28.65 -13.15 -10.53
N PRO A 292 -29.75 -13.58 -11.19
CA PRO A 292 -29.84 -13.66 -12.65
C PRO A 292 -29.58 -12.31 -13.35
N GLU A 293 -30.04 -11.21 -12.76
CA GLU A 293 -29.88 -9.85 -13.31
C GLU A 293 -28.40 -9.39 -13.34
N ALA A 294 -27.52 -10.10 -12.64
CA ALA A 294 -26.08 -9.84 -12.63
C ALA A 294 -25.29 -10.64 -13.67
N GLU A 295 -25.96 -11.38 -14.58
CA GLU A 295 -25.34 -12.27 -15.58
C GLU A 295 -24.15 -11.62 -16.31
N ARG A 296 -24.24 -10.35 -16.70
CA ARG A 296 -23.16 -9.64 -17.41
C ARG A 296 -21.93 -9.36 -16.54
N ILE A 297 -22.15 -9.10 -15.25
CA ILE A 297 -21.04 -8.89 -14.30
C ILE A 297 -20.44 -10.26 -13.95
N LEU A 298 -21.28 -11.27 -13.76
CA LEU A 298 -20.84 -12.65 -13.57
C LEU A 298 -19.99 -13.11 -14.76
N GLU A 299 -20.41 -12.85 -16.00
CA GLU A 299 -19.67 -13.19 -17.22
C GLU A 299 -18.26 -12.61 -17.19
N MET A 300 -18.10 -11.34 -16.82
CA MET A 300 -16.77 -10.73 -16.63
C MET A 300 -15.95 -11.48 -15.56
N LEU A 301 -16.55 -11.81 -14.41
CA LEU A 301 -15.86 -12.43 -13.28
C LEU A 301 -15.45 -13.88 -13.57
N VAL A 302 -16.27 -14.65 -14.30
CA VAL A 302 -15.90 -16.01 -14.72
C VAL A 302 -14.93 -15.99 -15.90
N ASN A 303 -14.97 -14.95 -16.74
CA ASN A 303 -14.05 -14.77 -17.86
C ASN A 303 -12.59 -14.53 -17.44
N GLN A 304 -12.35 -14.21 -16.17
CA GLN A 304 -11.00 -14.24 -15.60
C GLN A 304 -10.30 -15.58 -15.89
N PHE A 305 -11.02 -16.70 -15.88
CA PHE A 305 -10.47 -18.05 -16.07
C PHE A 305 -10.43 -18.52 -17.53
N SER A 306 -10.91 -17.70 -18.48
CA SER A 306 -11.07 -18.08 -19.89
C SER A 306 -9.75 -18.41 -20.61
N ASN A 307 -8.64 -17.85 -20.13
CA ASN A 307 -7.32 -18.02 -20.73
C ASN A 307 -6.19 -18.11 -19.69
N LEU A 308 -6.53 -18.48 -18.45
CA LEU A 308 -5.56 -18.64 -17.36
C LEU A 308 -4.56 -19.79 -17.61
N ASP A 309 -4.87 -20.72 -18.51
CA ASP A 309 -3.94 -21.76 -18.98
C ASP A 309 -2.74 -21.17 -19.74
N LYS A 310 -2.85 -19.94 -20.26
CA LYS A 310 -1.79 -19.25 -20.98
C LYS A 310 -0.84 -18.46 -20.08
N VAL A 311 -1.15 -18.28 -18.78
CA VAL A 311 -0.32 -17.45 -17.90
C VAL A 311 0.84 -18.23 -17.29
N ASP A 312 1.96 -17.54 -17.05
CA ASP A 312 3.13 -18.16 -16.42
C ASP A 312 2.99 -18.17 -14.88
N TRP A 313 2.23 -17.21 -14.32
CA TRP A 313 2.00 -17.08 -12.88
C TRP A 313 0.55 -16.68 -12.56
N VAL A 314 0.02 -17.23 -11.48
CA VAL A 314 -1.20 -16.75 -10.82
C VAL A 314 -0.83 -16.24 -9.43
N LEU A 315 -0.87 -14.93 -9.25
CA LEU A 315 -0.49 -14.25 -8.03
C LEU A 315 -1.75 -13.87 -7.27
N ILE A 316 -1.92 -14.39 -6.05
CA ILE A 316 -3.11 -14.11 -5.24
C ILE A 316 -2.72 -13.16 -4.10
N ASN A 317 -3.46 -12.05 -3.96
CA ASN A 317 -3.35 -11.16 -2.80
C ASN A 317 -3.97 -11.83 -1.56
N SER A 318 -3.27 -12.83 -1.04
CA SER A 318 -3.55 -13.56 0.20
C SER A 318 -2.23 -14.14 0.72
N PHE A 319 -2.25 -14.84 1.85
CA PHE A 319 -1.09 -15.59 2.37
C PHE A 319 -1.44 -17.05 2.59
N TYR A 320 -0.45 -17.93 2.43
CA TYR A 320 -0.67 -19.38 2.37
C TYR A 320 -1.44 -19.92 3.57
N GLU A 321 -1.07 -19.46 4.76
CA GLU A 321 -1.64 -19.94 6.00
C GLU A 321 -3.12 -19.56 6.19
N LEU A 322 -3.59 -18.47 5.57
CA LEU A 322 -4.97 -17.99 5.67
C LEU A 322 -5.96 -18.88 4.92
N GLU A 323 -5.51 -19.44 3.80
CA GLU A 323 -6.35 -20.14 2.81
C GLU A 323 -5.73 -21.47 2.38
N LYS A 324 -4.95 -22.10 3.26
CA LYS A 324 -4.10 -23.27 2.98
C LYS A 324 -4.80 -24.34 2.13
N GLN A 325 -6.01 -24.74 2.52
CA GLN A 325 -6.72 -25.82 1.87
C GLN A 325 -7.10 -25.50 0.42
N VAL A 326 -7.72 -24.35 0.18
CA VAL A 326 -8.16 -23.96 -1.16
C VAL A 326 -6.95 -23.66 -2.05
N ILE A 327 -5.85 -23.13 -1.49
CA ILE A 327 -4.60 -22.95 -2.21
C ILE A 327 -3.98 -24.30 -2.60
N ASP A 328 -3.92 -25.26 -1.69
CA ASP A 328 -3.41 -26.62 -1.96
C ASP A 328 -4.25 -27.33 -3.03
N TYR A 329 -5.55 -27.05 -3.10
CA TYR A 329 -6.43 -27.56 -4.14
C TYR A 329 -6.19 -26.87 -5.49
N MET A 330 -6.28 -25.54 -5.53
CA MET A 330 -6.19 -24.75 -6.77
C MET A 330 -4.78 -24.77 -7.39
N SER A 331 -3.72 -24.94 -6.58
CA SER A 331 -2.34 -25.07 -7.07
C SER A 331 -2.08 -26.34 -7.90
N LYS A 332 -2.99 -27.33 -7.85
CA LYS A 332 -2.97 -28.50 -8.74
C LYS A 332 -3.52 -28.19 -10.13
N ILE A 333 -4.23 -27.07 -10.27
CA ILE A 333 -4.90 -26.64 -11.49
C ILE A 333 -4.09 -25.53 -12.17
N TYR A 334 -3.64 -24.54 -11.41
CA TYR A 334 -2.92 -23.37 -11.91
C TYR A 334 -1.65 -23.09 -11.10
N PRO A 335 -0.65 -22.38 -11.68
CA PRO A 335 0.61 -22.04 -11.00
C PRO A 335 0.40 -20.92 -9.96
N ILE A 336 -0.35 -21.22 -8.90
CA ILE A 336 -0.75 -20.28 -7.86
C ILE A 336 0.38 -19.99 -6.88
N LYS A 337 0.55 -18.71 -6.57
CA LYS A 337 1.45 -18.19 -5.54
C LYS A 337 0.74 -17.11 -4.74
N THR A 338 0.71 -17.25 -3.43
CA THR A 338 0.25 -16.20 -2.52
C THR A 338 1.34 -15.15 -2.33
N ILE A 339 1.02 -13.87 -2.50
CA ILE A 339 1.98 -12.77 -2.42
C ILE A 339 1.57 -11.66 -1.44
N GLY A 340 0.48 -11.88 -0.70
CA GLY A 340 -0.10 -10.92 0.21
C GLY A 340 0.21 -11.20 1.69
N PRO A 341 -0.40 -10.44 2.61
CA PRO A 341 -1.26 -9.29 2.32
C PRO A 341 -0.49 -8.12 1.67
N THR A 342 -1.02 -7.56 0.57
CA THR A 342 -0.41 -6.41 -0.10
C THR A 342 -0.89 -5.09 0.52
N ILE A 343 -0.53 -4.86 1.78
CA ILE A 343 -0.74 -3.58 2.49
C ILE A 343 0.62 -2.90 2.74
N PRO A 344 0.66 -1.58 3.06
CA PRO A 344 1.91 -0.86 3.24
C PRO A 344 2.83 -1.53 4.27
N SER A 345 4.11 -1.65 3.92
CA SER A 345 5.12 -2.39 4.70
C SER A 345 5.21 -1.93 6.15
N MET A 346 4.97 -0.65 6.44
CA MET A 346 4.98 -0.11 7.80
C MET A 346 4.04 -0.84 8.77
N TYR A 347 2.93 -1.39 8.28
CA TYR A 347 1.92 -2.11 9.08
C TYR A 347 2.21 -3.61 9.23
N LEU A 348 3.16 -4.13 8.45
CA LEU A 348 3.53 -5.54 8.42
C LEU A 348 4.97 -5.73 8.94
N ASP A 349 5.92 -5.86 8.02
CA ASP A 349 7.32 -6.23 8.24
C ASP A 349 8.26 -5.03 8.39
N LYS A 350 7.78 -3.81 8.14
CA LYS A 350 8.51 -2.54 8.31
C LYS A 350 9.81 -2.43 7.50
N ARG A 351 9.99 -3.27 6.47
CA ARG A 351 11.18 -3.31 5.61
C ARG A 351 11.26 -2.10 4.66
N LEU A 352 10.14 -1.45 4.35
CA LEU A 352 10.07 -0.22 3.54
C LEU A 352 9.65 0.97 4.42
N HIS A 353 10.62 1.71 4.96
CA HIS A 353 10.37 2.75 5.96
C HIS A 353 9.46 3.91 5.52
N ASP A 354 9.46 4.23 4.22
CA ASP A 354 8.65 5.32 3.65
C ASP A 354 7.27 4.85 3.18
N ASP A 355 6.97 3.56 3.26
CA ASP A 355 5.71 2.97 2.80
C ASP A 355 4.67 2.91 3.92
N LYS A 356 4.08 4.08 4.19
CA LYS A 356 3.12 4.30 5.28
C LYS A 356 1.67 4.40 4.80
N GLU A 357 1.45 4.43 3.50
CA GLU A 357 0.13 4.60 2.88
C GLU A 357 0.11 3.98 1.48
N TYR A 358 -1.09 3.74 0.95
CA TYR A 358 -1.23 3.20 -0.41
C TYR A 358 -0.66 4.12 -1.49
N GLY A 359 -0.66 5.44 -1.29
CA GLY A 359 -0.11 6.42 -2.22
C GLY A 359 -1.02 6.78 -3.40
N LEU A 360 -2.21 6.18 -3.47
CA LEU A 360 -3.27 6.51 -4.42
C LEU A 360 -4.58 6.67 -3.65
N SER A 361 -5.12 7.89 -3.63
CA SER A 361 -6.43 8.17 -3.03
C SER A 361 -7.22 9.13 -3.91
N VAL A 362 -8.43 8.71 -4.30
CA VAL A 362 -9.38 9.59 -5.00
C VAL A 362 -10.02 10.60 -4.02
N PHE A 363 -10.11 10.22 -2.75
CA PHE A 363 -10.74 11.01 -1.67
C PHE A 363 -9.66 11.64 -0.77
N LYS A 364 -9.91 12.86 -0.28
CA LYS A 364 -9.00 13.54 0.65
C LYS A 364 -9.31 13.06 2.08
N PRO A 365 -8.38 12.39 2.79
CA PRO A 365 -8.64 11.89 4.13
C PRO A 365 -8.66 13.00 5.18
N MET A 366 -9.59 12.90 6.13
CA MET A 366 -9.67 13.72 7.35
C MET A 366 -8.82 13.11 8.47
N THR A 367 -7.56 12.82 8.16
CA THR A 367 -6.66 12.04 9.02
C THR A 367 -6.45 12.70 10.38
N ASN A 368 -6.20 14.01 10.39
CA ASN A 368 -5.90 14.72 11.63
C ASN A 368 -7.11 14.76 12.56
N GLU A 369 -8.30 14.96 12.01
CA GLU A 369 -9.56 14.97 12.74
C GLU A 369 -9.83 13.60 13.38
N CYS A 370 -9.63 12.52 12.61
CA CYS A 370 -9.80 11.15 13.09
C CYS A 370 -8.83 10.84 14.24
N LEU A 371 -7.52 11.06 14.03
CA LEU A 371 -6.50 10.73 15.01
C LEU A 371 -6.62 11.59 16.27
N ASN A 372 -6.91 12.88 16.14
CA ASN A 372 -7.14 13.75 17.28
C ASN A 372 -8.31 13.26 18.14
N TRP A 373 -9.42 12.83 17.52
CA TRP A 373 -10.55 12.30 18.26
C TRP A 373 -10.24 10.94 18.92
N LEU A 374 -9.58 10.04 18.19
CA LEU A 374 -9.19 8.71 18.67
C LEU A 374 -8.23 8.79 19.87
N ASN A 375 -7.27 9.71 19.88
CA ASN A 375 -6.33 9.94 20.99
C ASN A 375 -7.02 10.26 22.34
N HIS A 376 -8.29 10.68 22.32
CA HIS A 376 -9.06 10.98 23.53
C HIS A 376 -10.01 9.83 23.93
N GLN A 377 -9.96 8.69 23.23
CA GLN A 377 -10.80 7.54 23.50
C GLN A 377 -10.01 6.45 24.27
N PRO A 378 -10.65 5.75 25.22
CA PRO A 378 -10.02 4.60 25.88
C PRO A 378 -9.55 3.52 24.88
N ILE A 379 -8.57 2.73 25.31
CA ILE A 379 -8.04 1.60 24.55
C ILE A 379 -9.16 0.58 24.27
N ASN A 380 -9.22 0.06 23.04
CA ASN A 380 -10.23 -0.90 22.57
C ASN A 380 -11.69 -0.50 22.82
N SER A 381 -12.03 0.79 22.81
CA SER A 381 -13.40 1.27 23.09
C SER A 381 -14.16 1.81 21.87
N VAL A 382 -13.51 1.88 20.72
CA VAL A 382 -14.07 2.48 19.48
C VAL A 382 -14.47 1.40 18.48
N VAL A 383 -15.71 1.48 18.00
CA VAL A 383 -16.19 0.76 16.82
C VAL A 383 -15.90 1.62 15.58
N TYR A 384 -14.96 1.18 14.77
CA TYR A 384 -14.73 1.76 13.46
C TYR A 384 -15.77 1.22 12.47
N VAL A 385 -16.38 2.08 11.65
CA VAL A 385 -17.46 1.71 10.73
C VAL A 385 -17.15 2.20 9.32
N SER A 386 -17.06 1.29 8.35
CA SER A 386 -16.82 1.62 6.93
C SER A 386 -17.37 0.55 5.98
N PHE A 387 -18.11 0.99 4.96
CA PHE A 387 -18.69 0.13 3.93
C PHE A 387 -17.96 0.22 2.58
N GLY A 388 -16.72 0.71 2.59
CA GLY A 388 -15.87 0.79 1.41
C GLY A 388 -16.19 1.97 0.48
N SER A 389 -15.58 1.93 -0.71
CA SER A 389 -15.64 3.04 -1.67
C SER A 389 -16.83 2.98 -2.64
N ILE A 390 -17.46 1.81 -2.81
CA ILE A 390 -18.47 1.57 -3.86
C ILE A 390 -19.87 1.34 -3.29
N THR A 391 -19.98 0.71 -2.12
CA THR A 391 -21.28 0.36 -1.52
C THR A 391 -22.08 1.60 -1.15
N ASN A 392 -23.35 1.65 -1.57
CA ASN A 392 -24.32 2.65 -1.14
C ASN A 392 -25.33 1.98 -0.20
N LEU A 393 -25.50 2.53 0.99
CA LEU A 393 -26.55 2.08 1.91
C LEU A 393 -27.80 2.93 1.68
N GLU A 394 -28.95 2.27 1.67
CA GLU A 394 -30.23 2.97 1.65
C GLU A 394 -30.51 3.70 2.96
N ALA A 395 -31.35 4.73 2.92
CA ALA A 395 -31.65 5.57 4.08
C ALA A 395 -32.21 4.77 5.26
N GLU A 396 -33.02 3.72 5.00
CA GLU A 396 -33.51 2.82 6.05
C GLU A 396 -32.36 2.08 6.74
N GLN A 397 -31.39 1.55 5.99
CA GLN A 397 -30.25 0.85 6.56
C GLN A 397 -29.32 1.79 7.35
N MET A 398 -29.13 3.03 6.88
CA MET A 398 -28.39 4.05 7.64
C MET A 398 -29.08 4.43 8.95
N LEU A 399 -30.41 4.47 8.96
CA LEU A 399 -31.20 4.71 10.16
C LEU A 399 -31.01 3.58 11.19
N GLU A 400 -31.16 2.32 10.77
CA GLU A 400 -30.93 1.17 11.65
C GLU A 400 -29.50 1.12 12.19
N LEU A 401 -28.52 1.43 11.35
CA LEU A 401 -27.12 1.48 11.76
C LEU A 401 -26.85 2.59 12.79
N ALA A 402 -27.38 3.79 12.58
CA ALA A 402 -27.21 4.89 13.54
C ALA A 402 -27.83 4.55 14.90
N TRP A 403 -29.00 3.92 14.92
CA TRP A 403 -29.64 3.46 16.17
C TRP A 403 -28.87 2.32 16.83
N GLY A 404 -28.40 1.34 16.06
CA GLY A 404 -27.60 0.23 16.59
C GLY A 404 -26.31 0.71 17.23
N LEU A 405 -25.59 1.64 16.58
CA LEU A 405 -24.40 2.27 17.13
C LEU A 405 -24.72 3.02 18.42
N LYS A 406 -25.80 3.82 18.44
CA LYS A 406 -26.23 4.55 19.63
C LYS A 406 -26.56 3.61 20.80
N ASN A 407 -27.35 2.57 20.54
CA ASN A 407 -27.82 1.64 21.58
C ASN A 407 -26.69 0.74 22.12
N SER A 408 -25.68 0.45 21.29
CA SER A 408 -24.48 -0.28 21.72
C SER A 408 -23.71 0.45 22.83
N ASN A 409 -23.94 1.76 23.02
CA ASN A 409 -23.29 2.60 24.01
C ASN A 409 -21.76 2.70 23.91
N ASN A 410 -21.18 2.12 22.85
CA ASN A 410 -19.75 2.17 22.52
C ASN A 410 -19.42 3.47 21.78
N ASN A 411 -18.15 3.88 21.82
CA ASN A 411 -17.70 5.00 21.01
C ASN A 411 -17.57 4.53 19.56
N PHE A 412 -17.80 5.40 18.57
CA PHE A 412 -17.70 4.99 17.17
C PHE A 412 -17.10 6.07 16.26
N LEU A 413 -16.38 5.61 15.23
CA LEU A 413 -15.93 6.43 14.12
C LEU A 413 -16.55 5.87 12.84
N TRP A 414 -17.44 6.63 12.21
CA TRP A 414 -18.17 6.19 11.02
C TRP A 414 -17.80 7.00 9.78
N VAL A 415 -17.29 6.30 8.77
CA VAL A 415 -17.01 6.88 7.45
C VAL A 415 -18.28 6.87 6.60
N VAL A 416 -18.75 8.06 6.23
CA VAL A 416 -19.91 8.27 5.37
C VAL A 416 -19.52 9.22 4.24
N ARG A 417 -19.37 8.69 3.02
CA ARG A 417 -18.96 9.50 1.86
C ARG A 417 -19.90 10.69 1.66
N SER A 418 -19.36 11.82 1.21
CA SER A 418 -20.14 13.05 1.00
C SER A 418 -21.35 12.88 0.06
N THR A 419 -21.29 11.94 -0.89
CA THR A 419 -22.42 11.62 -1.77
C THR A 419 -23.60 10.96 -1.05
N GLU A 420 -23.34 10.35 0.10
CA GLU A 420 -24.31 9.59 0.90
C GLU A 420 -24.77 10.36 2.15
N GLU A 421 -24.18 11.53 2.43
CA GLU A 421 -24.45 12.34 3.63
C GLU A 421 -25.93 12.74 3.75
N SER A 422 -26.61 12.93 2.62
CA SER A 422 -28.03 13.27 2.56
C SER A 422 -28.96 12.18 3.12
N LYS A 423 -28.47 10.93 3.21
CA LYS A 423 -29.23 9.78 3.73
C LYS A 423 -29.10 9.62 5.25
N LEU A 424 -28.22 10.40 5.89
CA LEU A 424 -28.00 10.28 7.32
C LEU A 424 -29.21 10.73 8.15
N PRO A 425 -29.56 9.99 9.20
CA PRO A 425 -30.71 10.30 10.05
C PRO A 425 -30.38 11.45 11.02
N LYS A 426 -30.64 12.70 10.58
CA LYS A 426 -30.27 13.93 11.32
C LYS A 426 -30.66 13.94 12.78
N ASN A 427 -31.88 13.48 13.10
CA ASN A 427 -32.40 13.39 14.47
C ASN A 427 -31.52 12.50 15.36
N VAL A 428 -31.05 11.36 14.86
CA VAL A 428 -30.20 10.44 15.63
C VAL A 428 -28.81 11.02 15.81
N LEU A 429 -28.28 11.70 14.78
CA LEU A 429 -26.98 12.36 14.82
C LEU A 429 -26.94 13.54 15.82
N GLU A 430 -28.03 14.30 15.91
CA GLU A 430 -28.22 15.36 16.91
C GLU A 430 -28.25 14.79 18.33
N GLU A 431 -28.97 13.69 18.56
CA GLU A 431 -29.00 13.00 19.85
C GLU A 431 -27.63 12.43 20.26
N LEU A 432 -26.81 12.02 19.28
CA LEU A 432 -25.43 11.59 19.47
C LEU A 432 -24.44 12.76 19.68
N LYS A 433 -24.95 14.01 19.63
CA LYS A 433 -24.22 15.27 19.78
C LYS A 433 -22.96 15.32 18.92
N LEU A 434 -23.01 14.99 17.64
CA LEU A 434 -21.81 14.88 16.79
C LEU A 434 -21.19 16.24 16.42
N THR A 435 -20.76 17.09 17.37
CA THR A 435 -19.80 18.21 17.19
C THR A 435 -19.11 18.59 18.51
N SER A 436 -17.76 18.62 18.49
CA SER A 436 -16.79 19.19 19.46
C SER A 436 -17.10 19.17 20.98
N GLY A 437 -16.56 18.14 21.67
CA GLY A 437 -16.42 18.07 23.12
C GLY A 437 -17.07 16.83 23.75
N ASN A 438 -16.28 15.83 24.15
CA ASN A 438 -16.71 14.57 24.81
C ASN A 438 -17.91 13.84 24.17
N ASN A 439 -17.95 13.73 22.85
CA ASN A 439 -19.00 13.00 22.13
C ASN A 439 -18.59 11.56 21.84
N LYS A 440 -19.55 10.64 21.98
CA LYS A 440 -19.35 9.20 21.76
C LYS A 440 -19.13 8.83 20.29
N GLY A 441 -19.44 9.71 19.34
CA GLY A 441 -19.30 9.43 17.92
C GLY A 441 -18.51 10.48 17.16
N LEU A 442 -17.88 10.05 16.06
CA LEU A 442 -17.31 10.89 15.02
C LEU A 442 -17.77 10.38 13.65
N VAL A 443 -18.40 11.24 12.85
CA VAL A 443 -18.76 10.95 11.45
C VAL A 443 -17.87 11.78 10.53
N VAL A 444 -17.21 11.13 9.57
CA VAL A 444 -16.29 11.77 8.62
C VAL A 444 -16.55 11.30 7.20
N SER A 445 -16.19 12.12 6.21
CA SER A 445 -16.37 11.75 4.80
C SER A 445 -15.35 10.73 4.28
N TRP A 446 -14.14 10.76 4.84
CA TRP A 446 -13.06 9.85 4.50
C TRP A 446 -11.97 9.84 5.59
N CYS A 447 -11.28 8.73 5.79
CA CYS A 447 -10.17 8.61 6.75
C CYS A 447 -9.02 7.76 6.18
N SER A 448 -7.85 7.84 6.82
CA SER A 448 -6.78 6.85 6.62
C SER A 448 -7.14 5.57 7.37
N GLN A 449 -7.81 4.63 6.69
CA GLN A 449 -8.36 3.41 7.31
C GLN A 449 -7.30 2.62 8.07
N LEU A 450 -6.11 2.40 7.48
CA LEU A 450 -5.00 1.72 8.13
C LEU A 450 -4.57 2.39 9.45
N GLN A 451 -4.53 3.72 9.50
CA GLN A 451 -4.18 4.43 10.73
C GLN A 451 -5.27 4.34 11.79
N VAL A 452 -6.55 4.35 11.37
CA VAL A 452 -7.67 4.14 12.29
C VAL A 452 -7.65 2.72 12.85
N LEU A 453 -7.43 1.71 12.01
CA LEU A 453 -7.35 0.31 12.42
C LEU A 453 -6.12 0.00 13.29
N GLU A 454 -4.99 0.68 13.09
CA GLU A 454 -3.79 0.52 13.92
C GLU A 454 -3.94 1.19 15.30
N HIS A 455 -4.81 2.21 15.42
CA HIS A 455 -4.95 3.00 16.64
C HIS A 455 -5.42 2.15 17.83
N GLU A 456 -4.79 2.32 18.99
CA GLU A 456 -5.04 1.50 20.19
C GLU A 456 -6.48 1.58 20.73
N SER A 457 -7.16 2.70 20.49
CA SER A 457 -8.57 2.88 20.86
C SER A 457 -9.55 2.07 20.00
N THR A 458 -9.15 1.61 18.81
CA THR A 458 -10.02 0.83 17.91
C THR A 458 -10.18 -0.59 18.46
N GLY A 459 -11.39 -0.92 18.91
CA GLY A 459 -11.71 -2.23 19.48
C GLY A 459 -12.36 -3.19 18.51
N CYS A 460 -13.10 -2.70 17.51
CA CYS A 460 -13.81 -3.51 16.52
C CYS A 460 -14.00 -2.75 15.20
N PHE A 461 -14.07 -3.49 14.09
CA PHE A 461 -14.39 -2.96 12.77
C PHE A 461 -15.73 -3.49 12.25
N LEU A 462 -16.73 -2.62 12.15
CA LEU A 462 -17.98 -2.90 11.44
C LEU A 462 -17.79 -2.63 9.94
N THR A 463 -17.86 -3.70 9.14
CA THR A 463 -17.42 -3.68 7.75
C THR A 463 -18.34 -4.47 6.81
N HIS A 464 -18.44 -3.98 5.58
CA HIS A 464 -19.00 -4.71 4.44
C HIS A 464 -18.19 -5.95 4.01
N CYS A 465 -16.98 -6.18 4.54
CA CYS A 465 -16.10 -7.30 4.17
C CYS A 465 -15.60 -7.29 2.72
N GLY A 466 -15.35 -6.12 2.13
CA GLY A 466 -14.50 -6.05 0.93
C GLY A 466 -13.09 -6.55 1.22
N TRP A 467 -12.50 -7.32 0.29
CA TRP A 467 -11.28 -8.10 0.55
C TRP A 467 -10.10 -7.29 1.10
N ASN A 468 -9.81 -6.11 0.54
CA ASN A 468 -8.73 -5.26 1.05
C ASN A 468 -8.96 -4.84 2.51
N SER A 469 -10.17 -4.38 2.85
CA SER A 469 -10.52 -3.99 4.22
C SER A 469 -10.43 -5.17 5.18
N THR A 470 -10.79 -6.38 4.73
CA THR A 470 -10.64 -7.62 5.50
C THR A 470 -9.16 -7.94 5.75
N LEU A 471 -8.30 -7.84 4.73
CA LEU A 471 -6.85 -8.03 4.88
C LEU A 471 -6.21 -6.99 5.81
N GLU A 472 -6.65 -5.73 5.76
CA GLU A 472 -6.17 -4.69 6.67
C GLU A 472 -6.53 -5.01 8.13
N ALA A 473 -7.78 -5.42 8.38
CA ALA A 473 -8.24 -5.81 9.71
C ALA A 473 -7.48 -7.03 10.25
N ILE A 474 -7.29 -8.06 9.42
CA ILE A 474 -6.48 -9.25 9.74
C ILE A 474 -5.05 -8.84 10.09
N SER A 475 -4.42 -8.03 9.23
CA SER A 475 -3.02 -7.60 9.39
C SER A 475 -2.79 -6.71 10.60
N LEU A 476 -3.83 -6.05 11.09
CA LEU A 476 -3.78 -5.18 12.27
C LEU A 476 -4.34 -5.84 13.54
N GLY A 477 -4.94 -7.04 13.40
CA GLY A 477 -5.50 -7.82 14.51
C GLY A 477 -6.77 -7.20 15.09
N VAL A 478 -7.58 -6.56 14.24
CA VAL A 478 -8.84 -5.92 14.64
C VAL A 478 -9.98 -6.90 14.38
N PRO A 479 -10.80 -7.24 15.41
CA PRO A 479 -11.95 -8.11 15.22
C PRO A 479 -13.06 -7.40 14.43
N MET A 480 -13.94 -8.18 13.80
CA MET A 480 -14.92 -7.65 12.85
C MET A 480 -16.39 -7.94 13.24
N VAL A 481 -17.25 -6.96 13.00
CA VAL A 481 -18.69 -7.17 12.80
C VAL A 481 -18.96 -7.05 11.31
N THR A 482 -19.31 -8.16 10.67
CA THR A 482 -19.47 -8.23 9.22
C THR A 482 -20.92 -7.97 8.82
N MET A 483 -21.12 -7.04 7.90
CA MET A 483 -22.41 -6.68 7.32
C MET A 483 -22.29 -6.66 5.79
N PRO A 484 -22.11 -7.83 5.16
CA PRO A 484 -21.85 -7.93 3.72
C PRO A 484 -23.03 -7.41 2.89
N GLN A 485 -22.73 -6.88 1.70
CA GLN A 485 -23.72 -6.22 0.85
C GLN A 485 -23.87 -6.92 -0.51
N TRP A 486 -22.78 -7.21 -1.21
CA TRP A 486 -22.81 -7.84 -2.54
C TRP A 486 -21.42 -8.38 -2.96
N ALA A 487 -21.32 -8.95 -4.15
CA ALA A 487 -20.11 -9.57 -4.71
C ALA A 487 -19.53 -10.65 -3.79
N ASP A 488 -18.23 -10.63 -3.57
CA ASP A 488 -17.43 -11.55 -2.75
C ASP A 488 -17.66 -11.40 -1.23
N GLN A 489 -18.31 -10.31 -0.81
CA GLN A 489 -18.47 -9.94 0.59
C GLN A 489 -19.18 -10.99 1.45
N PRO A 490 -20.26 -11.68 1.01
CA PRO A 490 -20.88 -12.73 1.80
C PRO A 490 -19.92 -13.90 2.08
N THR A 491 -19.13 -14.31 1.09
CA THR A 491 -18.11 -15.35 1.25
C THR A 491 -17.04 -14.90 2.24
N ASN A 492 -16.56 -13.66 2.12
CA ASN A 492 -15.59 -13.09 3.06
C ASN A 492 -16.16 -13.07 4.49
N ALA A 493 -17.42 -12.67 4.67
CA ALA A 493 -18.10 -12.67 5.97
C ALA A 493 -18.23 -14.07 6.57
N LYS A 494 -18.52 -15.09 5.75
CA LYS A 494 -18.50 -16.49 6.17
C LYS A 494 -17.12 -16.89 6.69
N LEU A 495 -16.07 -16.63 5.94
CA LEU A 495 -14.69 -16.99 6.33
C LEU A 495 -14.28 -16.30 7.63
N VAL A 496 -14.62 -15.01 7.79
CA VAL A 496 -14.39 -14.25 9.03
C VAL A 496 -15.05 -14.89 10.25
N LYS A 497 -16.30 -15.35 10.11
CA LYS A 497 -17.10 -15.90 11.21
C LYS A 497 -16.76 -17.37 11.50
N ASP A 498 -16.71 -18.20 10.47
CA ASP A 498 -16.75 -19.66 10.61
C ASP A 498 -15.36 -20.32 10.50
N ILE A 499 -14.41 -19.69 9.79
CA ILE A 499 -13.09 -20.30 9.53
C ILE A 499 -11.98 -19.61 10.32
N TRP A 500 -11.89 -18.29 10.22
CA TRP A 500 -10.86 -17.52 10.91
C TRP A 500 -11.27 -17.17 12.35
N GLU A 501 -12.57 -17.20 12.63
CA GLU A 501 -13.18 -16.90 13.94
C GLU A 501 -12.70 -15.56 14.52
N ILE A 502 -12.60 -14.54 13.65
CA ILE A 502 -12.16 -13.18 13.99
C ILE A 502 -13.31 -12.18 13.96
N GLY A 503 -14.55 -12.64 13.85
CA GLY A 503 -15.71 -11.77 13.86
C GLY A 503 -17.04 -12.49 13.91
N VAL A 504 -18.11 -11.72 13.80
CA VAL A 504 -19.50 -12.21 13.71
C VAL A 504 -20.22 -11.56 12.54
N ARG A 505 -21.26 -12.22 12.03
CA ARG A 505 -22.10 -11.70 10.94
C ARG A 505 -23.40 -11.13 11.47
N ALA A 506 -23.62 -9.84 11.21
CA ALA A 506 -24.89 -9.18 11.43
C ALA A 506 -25.85 -9.65 10.32
N LYS A 507 -26.85 -10.46 10.71
CA LYS A 507 -27.79 -11.07 9.78
C LYS A 507 -28.85 -10.06 9.34
N GLN A 508 -29.19 -10.11 8.07
CA GLN A 508 -30.31 -9.35 7.49
C GLN A 508 -31.63 -10.04 7.82
N ASP A 509 -32.70 -9.25 7.91
CA ASP A 509 -34.08 -9.76 7.93
C ASP A 509 -34.56 -10.12 6.51
N GLU A 510 -35.83 -10.54 6.41
CA GLU A 510 -36.47 -10.91 5.14
C GLU A 510 -36.52 -9.76 4.11
N LYS A 511 -36.32 -8.51 4.54
CA LYS A 511 -36.26 -7.32 3.66
C LYS A 511 -34.82 -6.97 3.26
N GLY A 512 -33.83 -7.78 3.64
CA GLY A 512 -32.42 -7.48 3.40
C GLY A 512 -31.85 -6.39 4.33
N ILE A 513 -32.56 -6.04 5.41
CA ILE A 513 -32.14 -4.99 6.35
C ILE A 513 -31.54 -5.62 7.61
N VAL A 514 -30.36 -5.15 8.01
CA VAL A 514 -29.81 -5.47 9.34
C VAL A 514 -30.42 -4.50 10.35
N ARG A 515 -31.22 -5.03 11.27
CA ARG A 515 -31.93 -4.23 12.28
C ARG A 515 -31.00 -3.74 13.38
N ARG A 516 -31.33 -2.60 13.99
CA ARG A 516 -30.56 -1.95 15.05
C ARG A 516 -30.25 -2.88 16.23
N GLU A 517 -31.17 -3.77 16.58
CA GLU A 517 -31.00 -4.73 17.68
C GLU A 517 -29.89 -5.73 17.34
N ILE A 518 -29.86 -6.23 16.09
CA ILE A 518 -28.81 -7.13 15.61
C ILE A 518 -27.45 -6.44 15.56
N ILE A 519 -27.42 -5.16 15.15
CA ILE A 519 -26.18 -4.36 15.13
C ILE A 519 -25.65 -4.17 16.55
N GLU A 520 -26.53 -3.78 17.48
CA GLU A 520 -26.22 -3.63 18.90
C GLU A 520 -25.68 -4.93 19.51
N GLU A 521 -26.38 -6.05 19.31
CA GLU A 521 -26.00 -7.37 19.81
C GLU A 521 -24.62 -7.80 19.27
N CYS A 522 -24.39 -7.65 17.96
CA CYS A 522 -23.11 -8.03 17.36
C CYS A 522 -21.95 -7.17 17.91
N ILE A 523 -22.16 -5.88 18.10
CA ILE A 523 -21.15 -4.98 18.69
C ILE A 523 -20.86 -5.41 20.13
N LYS A 524 -21.88 -5.61 20.95
CA LYS A 524 -21.71 -6.04 22.35
C LYS A 524 -21.01 -7.38 22.46
N LEU A 525 -21.35 -8.35 21.62
CA LEU A 525 -20.69 -9.65 21.58
C LEU A 525 -19.19 -9.53 21.31
N VAL A 526 -18.80 -8.75 20.30
CA VAL A 526 -17.39 -8.59 19.93
C VAL A 526 -16.62 -7.75 20.94
N MET A 527 -17.25 -6.72 21.52
CA MET A 527 -16.58 -5.75 22.40
C MET A 527 -16.54 -6.21 23.87
N GLU A 528 -17.64 -6.73 24.40
CA GLU A 528 -17.88 -6.83 25.85
C GLU A 528 -17.94 -8.27 26.37
N GLU A 529 -18.39 -9.23 25.55
CA GLU A 529 -18.63 -10.61 26.00
C GLU A 529 -17.38 -11.50 26.04
N GLU A 530 -17.47 -12.64 26.74
CA GLU A 530 -16.41 -13.67 26.78
C GLU A 530 -16.07 -14.21 25.39
N LYS A 531 -17.09 -14.41 24.54
CA LYS A 531 -16.87 -14.84 23.14
C LYS A 531 -16.06 -13.79 22.37
N GLY A 532 -16.24 -12.50 22.65
CA GLY A 532 -15.45 -11.41 22.10
C GLY A 532 -13.97 -11.48 22.48
N LYS A 533 -13.62 -12.03 23.66
CA LYS A 533 -12.21 -12.26 24.04
C LYS A 533 -11.54 -13.28 23.13
N LEU A 534 -12.20 -14.42 22.87
CA LEU A 534 -11.68 -15.44 21.97
C LEU A 534 -11.49 -14.90 20.55
N ILE A 535 -12.48 -14.13 20.06
CA ILE A 535 -12.41 -13.46 18.75
C ILE A 535 -11.17 -12.55 18.66
N ARG A 536 -10.90 -11.74 19.69
CA ARG A 536 -9.71 -10.87 19.75
C ARG A 536 -8.40 -11.64 19.83
N GLU A 537 -8.36 -12.76 20.55
CA GLU A 537 -7.18 -13.64 20.59
C GLU A 537 -6.89 -14.25 19.23
N ASN A 538 -7.92 -14.69 18.50
CA ASN A 538 -7.78 -15.19 17.14
C ASN A 538 -7.31 -14.09 16.19
N ALA A 539 -7.87 -12.88 16.28
CA ALA A 539 -7.42 -11.74 15.48
C ALA A 539 -5.92 -11.43 15.71
N LYS A 540 -5.43 -11.52 16.95
CA LYS A 540 -3.99 -11.39 17.27
C LYS A 540 -3.14 -12.50 16.65
N LYS A 541 -3.60 -13.76 16.68
CA LYS A 541 -2.88 -14.88 16.04
C LYS A 541 -2.75 -14.66 14.54
N TRP A 542 -3.85 -14.32 13.88
CA TRP A 542 -3.86 -14.06 12.44
C TRP A 542 -3.01 -12.86 12.03
N LYS A 543 -2.97 -11.80 12.85
CA LYS A 543 -2.05 -10.67 12.68
C LYS A 543 -0.59 -11.12 12.64
N GLU A 544 -0.17 -11.96 13.58
CA GLU A 544 1.22 -12.44 13.62
C GLU A 544 1.51 -13.38 12.43
N MET A 545 0.55 -14.21 12.02
CA MET A 545 0.72 -15.04 10.81
C MET A 545 0.84 -14.21 9.54
N ALA A 546 0.02 -13.17 9.38
CA ALA A 546 0.08 -12.25 8.26
C ALA A 546 1.44 -11.53 8.18
N ARG A 547 1.99 -11.10 9.33
CA ARG A 547 3.33 -10.52 9.43
C ARG A 547 4.41 -11.53 9.03
N ASN A 548 4.38 -12.72 9.62
CA ASN A 548 5.35 -13.77 9.33
C ASN A 548 5.35 -14.20 7.86
N ALA A 549 4.19 -14.17 7.20
CA ALA A 549 4.08 -14.53 5.78
C ALA A 549 4.86 -13.57 4.87
N VAL A 550 4.86 -12.26 5.18
CA VAL A 550 5.53 -11.24 4.35
C VAL A 550 6.92 -10.84 4.83
N ASP A 551 7.28 -11.21 6.05
CA ASP A 551 8.62 -10.96 6.59
C ASP A 551 9.69 -11.76 5.82
N GLU A 552 10.96 -11.43 6.02
CA GLU A 552 12.07 -12.07 5.32
C GLU A 552 12.06 -13.59 5.51
N GLY A 553 11.95 -14.34 4.41
CA GLY A 553 11.84 -15.80 4.44
C GLY A 553 10.45 -16.35 4.76
N GLY A 554 9.44 -15.49 4.90
CA GLY A 554 8.02 -15.84 4.99
C GLY A 554 7.47 -16.50 3.73
N SER A 555 6.26 -17.07 3.81
CA SER A 555 5.61 -17.79 2.71
C SER A 555 5.39 -16.90 1.49
N SER A 556 4.86 -15.69 1.68
CA SER A 556 4.68 -14.70 0.62
C SER A 556 5.99 -14.10 0.14
N ASP A 557 6.95 -13.78 1.03
CA ASP A 557 8.26 -13.25 0.61
C ASP A 557 9.02 -14.23 -0.28
N LYS A 558 8.99 -15.53 0.04
CA LYS A 558 9.56 -16.61 -0.78
C LYS A 558 8.90 -16.70 -2.15
N ASN A 559 7.57 -16.63 -2.22
CA ASN A 559 6.85 -16.65 -3.49
C ASN A 559 7.21 -15.43 -4.36
N ILE A 560 7.36 -14.25 -3.76
CA ILE A 560 7.81 -13.05 -4.48
C ILE A 560 9.26 -13.21 -4.96
N GLU A 561 10.16 -13.76 -4.15
CA GLU A 561 11.54 -14.01 -4.56
C GLU A 561 11.64 -15.03 -5.70
N GLU A 562 10.82 -16.09 -5.67
CA GLU A 562 10.72 -17.08 -6.74
C GLU A 562 10.24 -16.41 -8.05
N PHE A 563 9.20 -15.59 -7.97
CA PHE A 563 8.70 -14.81 -9.10
C PHE A 563 9.81 -13.91 -9.68
N VAL A 564 10.46 -13.10 -8.84
CA VAL A 564 11.54 -12.19 -9.27
C VAL A 564 12.72 -12.95 -9.89
N SER A 565 13.13 -14.08 -9.30
CA SER A 565 14.24 -14.89 -9.82
C SER A 565 13.98 -15.39 -11.24
N LYS A 566 12.72 -15.70 -11.56
CA LYS A 566 12.30 -16.18 -12.87
C LYS A 566 12.30 -15.07 -13.92
N LEU A 567 12.06 -13.82 -13.53
CA LEU A 567 12.20 -12.66 -14.43
C LEU A 567 13.64 -12.46 -14.92
N VAL A 568 14.63 -12.75 -14.06
CA VAL A 568 16.07 -12.54 -14.35
C VAL A 568 16.67 -13.65 -15.21
N THR A 569 16.04 -14.83 -15.24
CA THR A 569 16.59 -15.97 -15.99
C THR A 569 16.34 -15.85 -17.51
N ILE A 570 15.47 -14.93 -17.92
CA ILE A 570 15.03 -14.74 -19.31
C ILE A 570 15.64 -13.47 -19.96
N SER A 571 16.37 -12.66 -19.18
CA SER A 571 16.95 -11.38 -19.64
C SER A 571 18.23 -11.53 -20.44
#